data_AF-A0A959YZD8-F1
#
_entry.id   AF-A0A959YZD8-F1
#
_cell.length_a   1.000
_cell.length_b   1.000
_cell.length_c   1.000
_cell.angle_alpha   90.00
_cell.angle_beta   90.00
_cell.angle_gamma   90.00
#
_symmetry.space_group_name_H-M   'P 1'
#
loop_
_entity.id
_entity.type
_entity.pdbx_description
1 polymer ?
#
loop_
_entity_poly.entity_id
_entity_poly.type
_entity_poly.pdbx_seq_one_letter_code
_entity_poly.pdbx_strand_id
1 'polypeptide(L)' 'MTGRSLLLTFLLLSPAPFFGQSGFYCTLADSAFTLTLQHVQYDPSYFPLDYPNGDVPPGKGVCTD' A
#
# COMPACT_ATOMS: atom_id res chain seq x y z
N MET A 1 -32.62 20.40 -25.56
CA MET A 1 -32.01 19.68 -24.41
C MET A 1 -31.45 18.31 -24.84
N THR A 2 -30.75 18.20 -25.98
CA THR A 2 -30.76 16.92 -26.70
C THR A 2 -29.40 16.23 -26.89
N GLY A 3 -28.28 16.95 -27.01
CA GLY A 3 -26.97 16.32 -27.27
C GLY A 3 -26.06 16.22 -26.05
N ARG A 4 -25.60 17.37 -25.54
CA ARG A 4 -24.61 17.44 -24.45
C ARG A 4 -25.14 16.94 -23.11
N SER A 5 -26.43 17.16 -22.86
CA SER A 5 -27.12 16.65 -21.65
C SER A 5 -27.28 15.13 -21.66
N LEU A 6 -27.39 14.53 -22.85
CA LEU A 6 -27.53 13.08 -23.06
C LEU A 6 -26.19 12.36 -22.89
N LEU A 7 -25.10 12.98 -23.36
CA LEU A 7 -23.73 12.48 -23.17
C LEU A 7 -23.33 12.44 -21.69
N LEU A 8 -23.65 13.51 -20.93
CA LEU A 8 -23.36 13.59 -19.50
C LEU A 8 -24.17 12.56 -18.70
N THR A 9 -25.44 12.32 -19.07
CA THR A 9 -26.26 11.27 -18.42
C THR A 9 -25.75 9.87 -18.76
N PHE A 10 -25.30 9.62 -19.99
CA PHE A 10 -24.69 8.34 -20.38
C PHE A 10 -23.38 8.06 -19.63
N LEU A 11 -22.54 9.08 -19.41
CA LEU A 11 -21.30 8.96 -18.64
C LEU A 11 -21.58 8.62 -17.16
N LEU A 12 -22.61 9.23 -16.57
CA LEU A 12 -23.03 9.01 -15.17
C LEU A 12 -23.77 7.68 -14.95
N LEU A 13 -24.41 7.12 -15.99
CA LEU A 13 -25.08 5.81 -15.93
C LEU A 13 -24.18 4.64 -16.34
N SER A 14 -22.95 4.91 -16.78
CA SER A 14 -22.00 3.83 -17.04
C SER A 14 -21.72 3.09 -15.72
N PRO A 15 -21.88 1.76 -15.67
CA PRO A 15 -21.58 1.01 -14.46
C PRO A 15 -20.08 1.06 -14.22
N ALA A 16 -19.62 2.03 -13.43
CA ALA A 16 -18.27 2.03 -12.91
C ALA A 16 -18.12 0.77 -12.03
N PRO A 17 -17.02 0.03 -12.15
CA PRO A 17 -16.72 -1.01 -11.19
C PRO A 17 -16.46 -0.34 -9.82
N PHE A 18 -17.47 -0.32 -8.95
CA PHE A 18 -17.37 0.08 -7.55
C PHE A 18 -16.65 -1.00 -6.72
N PHE A 19 -15.55 -1.56 -7.22
CA PHE A 19 -14.75 -2.49 -6.43
C PHE A 19 -14.04 -1.68 -5.34
N GLY A 20 -14.51 -1.77 -4.10
CA GLY A 20 -13.70 -1.41 -2.95
C GLY A 20 -12.41 -2.23 -3.00
N GLN A 21 -11.26 -1.60 -2.75
CA GLN A 21 -9.93 -2.20 -2.86
C GLN A 21 -9.68 -3.24 -1.75
N SER A 22 -10.43 -4.34 -1.71
CA SER A 22 -10.23 -5.43 -0.75
C SER A 22 -8.86 -6.10 -0.91
N GLY A 23 -8.39 -6.24 -2.16
CA GLY A 23 -7.11 -6.87 -2.46
C GLY A 23 -5.90 -6.17 -1.83
N PHE A 24 -5.91 -4.83 -1.77
CA PHE A 24 -4.83 -4.07 -1.14
C PHE A 24 -4.67 -4.45 0.33
N TYR A 25 -5.77 -4.50 1.08
CA TYR A 25 -5.74 -4.83 2.51
C TYR A 25 -5.31 -6.28 2.75
N CYS A 26 -5.73 -7.22 1.89
CA CYS A 26 -5.24 -8.60 1.95
C CYS A 26 -3.72 -8.66 1.72
N THR A 27 -3.21 -8.04 0.66
CA THR A 27 -1.76 -8.03 0.38
C THR A 27 -0.96 -7.34 1.47
N LEU A 28 -1.50 -6.26 2.05
CA LEU A 28 -0.88 -5.57 3.19
C LEU A 28 -0.81 -6.48 4.42
N ALA A 29 -1.91 -7.17 4.74
CA ALA A 29 -1.97 -8.09 5.86
C ALA A 29 -1.02 -9.29 5.66
N ASP A 30 -0.99 -9.88 4.47
CA ASP A 30 -0.09 -10.99 4.12
C ASP A 30 1.39 -10.56 4.21
N SER A 31 1.70 -9.33 3.75
CA SER A 31 3.05 -8.76 3.86
C SER A 31 3.47 -8.59 5.31
N ALA A 32 2.60 -8.01 6.14
CA ALA A 32 2.86 -7.84 7.57
C ALA A 32 3.00 -9.18 8.29
N PHE A 33 2.17 -10.17 7.97
CA PHE A 33 2.27 -11.53 8.50
C PHE A 33 3.62 -12.16 8.16
N THR A 34 4.08 -12.03 6.92
CA THR A 34 5.37 -12.57 6.48
C THR A 34 6.55 -11.98 7.25
N LEU A 35 6.49 -10.70 7.64
CA LEU A 35 7.52 -10.07 8.48
C LEU A 35 7.64 -10.70 9.87
N THR A 36 6.54 -11.22 10.43
CA THR A 36 6.56 -11.90 11.75
C THR A 36 7.35 -13.21 11.75
N LEU A 37 7.54 -13.80 10.56
CA LEU A 37 8.29 -15.04 10.38
C LEU A 37 9.79 -14.79 10.19
N GLN A 38 10.20 -13.52 10.03
CA GLN A 38 11.59 -13.16 9.85
C GLN A 38 12.32 -13.15 11.20
N HIS A 39 13.48 -13.82 11.24
CA HIS A 39 14.39 -13.74 12.38
C HIS A 39 15.42 -12.66 12.12
N VAL A 40 15.46 -11.66 12.99
CA VAL A 40 16.41 -10.53 12.92
C VAL A 40 17.16 -10.38 14.24
N GLN A 41 18.36 -9.80 14.18
CA GLN A 41 19.13 -9.42 15.36
C GLN A 41 18.87 -7.96 15.69
N TYR A 42 18.50 -7.67 16.94
CA TYR A 42 18.33 -6.29 17.40
C TYR A 42 19.65 -5.52 17.35
N ASP A 43 19.63 -4.36 16.68
CA ASP A 43 20.75 -3.44 16.54
C ASP A 43 20.30 -2.04 16.98
N PRO A 44 20.83 -1.48 18.09
CA PRO A 44 20.43 -0.16 18.57
C PRO A 44 21.08 1.00 17.80
N SER A 45 21.87 0.73 16.76
CA SER A 45 22.54 1.75 15.97
C SER A 45 21.57 2.49 15.06
N TYR A 46 21.80 3.80 14.84
CA TYR A 46 21.05 4.57 13.85
C TYR A 46 21.55 4.29 12.44
N PHE A 47 20.62 4.06 11.52
CA PHE A 47 20.91 3.92 10.08
C PHE A 47 20.32 5.10 9.31
N PRO A 48 21.11 5.77 8.45
CA PRO A 48 20.54 6.70 7.49
C PRO A 48 19.74 5.90 6.46
N LEU A 49 18.46 6.24 6.30
CA LEU A 49 17.59 5.66 5.28
C LEU A 49 17.52 6.59 4.07
N ASP A 50 17.71 6.03 2.89
CA ASP A 50 17.47 6.76 1.65
C ASP A 50 15.99 7.17 1.55
N TYR A 51 15.74 8.35 1.00
CA TYR A 51 14.39 8.77 0.63
C TYR A 51 14.29 9.01 -0.87
N PRO A 52 13.27 8.44 -1.56
CA PRO A 52 12.25 7.51 -1.04
C PRO A 52 12.74 6.06 -0.99
N ASN A 53 12.05 5.23 -0.18
CA ASN A 53 12.17 3.76 -0.16
C ASN A 53 13.47 3.15 0.40
N GLY A 54 14.20 3.86 1.26
CA GLY A 54 15.29 3.27 2.04
C GLY A 54 14.77 2.27 3.08
N ASP A 55 15.61 1.30 3.43
CA ASP A 55 15.32 0.25 4.40
C ASP A 55 16.54 -0.03 5.28
N VAL A 56 16.33 -0.68 6.42
CA VAL A 56 17.41 -1.10 7.31
C VAL A 56 18.25 -2.21 6.67
N PRO A 57 19.52 -2.38 7.07
CA PRO A 57 20.33 -3.49 6.58
C PRO A 57 19.68 -4.85 6.83
N PRO A 58 19.86 -5.82 5.90
CA PRO A 58 19.23 -7.13 6.01
C PRO A 58 19.62 -7.86 7.30
N GLY A 59 18.64 -8.50 7.92
CA GLY A 59 18.83 -9.28 9.16
C GLY A 59 18.94 -8.44 10.43
N LYS A 60 18.80 -7.11 10.36
CA LYS A 60 18.77 -6.23 11.53
C LYS A 60 17.34 -5.83 11.88
N GLY A 61 17.03 -5.83 13.17
CA GLY A 61 15.84 -5.18 13.73
C GLY A 61 16.26 -3.93 14.50
N VAL A 62 15.55 -2.83 14.34
CA VAL A 62 15.81 -1.56 15.04
C VAL A 62 14.55 -1.10 15.77
N CYS A 63 14.68 -0.23 16.77
CA CYS A 63 13.52 0.40 17.38
C CYS A 63 12.91 1.44 16.42
N THR A 64 11.58 1.45 16.34
CA THR A 64 10.80 2.53 15.72
C THR A 64 10.58 3.62 16.78
N ASP A 65 11.60 4.43 17.00
CA ASP A 65 11.58 5.66 17.79
C ASP A 65 11.23 6.85 16.88
#